data_AF-A0A3Q9BKB6-F1
#
_entry.id   AF-A0A3Q9BKB6-F1
#
_cell.length_a   1.000
_cell.length_b   1.000
_cell.length_c   1.000
_cell.angle_alpha   90.00
_cell.angle_beta   90.00
_cell.angle_gamma   90.00
#
_symmetry.space_group_name_H-M   'P 1'
#
loop_
_entity.id
_entity.type
_entity.pdbx_description
1 polymer ?
#
loop_
_entity_poly.entity_id
_entity_poly.type
_entity_poly.pdbx_seq_one_letter_code
_entity_poly.pdbx_strand_id
1 'polypeptide(L)'
;MTLESSLDIVREAFLVIITVAGPVLLVALVVGLFISIIQAATQIQEQTLSFVPKVLAVIGSLIVLGNFMLNSIVSFTERIFEIISGL
;
A
#
# COMPACT_ATOMS: atom_id res chain seq x y z
N MET A 1 -14.59 14.05 -23.26
CA MET A 1 -14.64 13.65 -21.84
C MET A 1 -16.09 13.73 -21.39
N THR A 2 -16.75 12.58 -21.21
CA THR A 2 -18.08 12.52 -20.60
C THR A 2 -17.93 12.28 -19.11
N LEU A 3 -18.99 12.54 -18.34
CA LEU A 3 -18.99 12.34 -16.89
C LEU A 3 -18.75 10.87 -16.51
N GLU A 4 -19.23 9.95 -17.35
CA GLU A 4 -18.99 8.51 -17.25
C GLU A 4 -17.50 8.17 -17.36
N SER A 5 -16.79 8.70 -18.38
CA SER A 5 -15.34 8.44 -18.54
C SER A 5 -14.51 8.96 -17.35
N SER A 6 -14.89 10.09 -16.76
CA SER A 6 -14.21 10.61 -15.57
C SER A 6 -14.39 9.71 -14.35
N LEU A 7 -15.58 9.13 -14.17
CA LEU A 7 -15.85 8.18 -13.08
C LEU A 7 -15.07 6.87 -13.25
N ASP A 8 -14.90 6.40 -14.49
CA ASP A 8 -14.11 5.20 -14.78
C ASP A 8 -12.63 5.40 -14.43
N ILE A 9 -12.06 6.55 -14.78
CA ILE A 9 -10.68 6.92 -14.42
C ILE A 9 -10.51 6.94 -12.90
N VAL A 10 -11.46 7.54 -12.17
CA VAL A 10 -11.42 7.61 -10.71
C VAL A 10 -11.50 6.20 -10.10
N ARG A 11 -12.40 5.34 -10.61
CA ARG A 11 -12.51 3.95 -10.16
C ARG A 11 -11.19 3.20 -10.33
N GLU A 12 -10.54 3.36 -11.47
CA GLU A 12 -9.26 2.72 -11.72
C GLU A 12 -8.15 3.25 -10.82
N ALA A 13 -8.11 4.56 -10.58
CA ALA A 13 -7.19 5.15 -9.61
C ALA A 13 -7.35 4.51 -8.22
N PHE A 14 -8.59 4.28 -7.76
CA PHE A 14 -8.84 3.57 -6.50
C PHE A 14 -8.34 2.13 -6.52
N LEU A 15 -8.49 1.41 -7.64
CA LEU A 15 -7.95 0.05 -7.77
C LEU A 15 -6.43 0.03 -7.70
N VAL A 16 -5.76 1.01 -8.32
CA VAL A 16 -4.30 1.15 -8.25
C VAL A 16 -3.87 1.47 -6.82
N ILE A 17 -4.57 2.38 -6.12
CA ILE A 17 -4.32 2.69 -4.70
C ILE A 17 -4.42 1.43 -3.84
N ILE A 18 -5.48 0.63 -4.00
CA ILE A 18 -5.67 -0.60 -3.25
C ILE A 18 -4.56 -1.61 -3.57
N THR A 19 -4.18 -1.73 -4.85
CA THR A 19 -3.14 -2.66 -5.30
C THR A 19 -1.77 -2.29 -4.75
N VAL A 20 -1.46 -1.00 -4.66
CA VAL A 20 -0.19 -0.48 -4.15
C VAL A 20 -0.15 -0.47 -2.62
N ALA A 21 -1.15 0.12 -1.97
CA ALA A 21 -1.15 0.29 -0.52
C ALA A 21 -1.56 -0.98 0.23
N GLY A 22 -2.47 -1.77 -0.33
CA GLY A 22 -3.08 -2.94 0.32
C GLY A 22 -2.08 -3.95 0.87
N PRO A 23 -1.11 -4.44 0.07
CA PRO A 23 -0.12 -5.41 0.53
C PRO A 23 0.72 -4.90 1.71
N VAL A 24 1.20 -3.65 1.64
CA VAL A 24 2.03 -3.04 2.70
C VAL A 24 1.22 -2.84 3.98
N LEU A 25 -0.02 -2.38 3.86
CA LEU A 25 -0.93 -2.22 4.99
C LEU A 25 -1.26 -3.56 5.64
N LEU A 26 -1.43 -4.62 4.86
CA LEU A 26 -1.69 -5.97 5.37
C LEU A 26 -0.48 -6.49 6.17
N VAL A 27 0.75 -6.30 5.67
CA VAL A 27 1.97 -6.63 6.42
C VAL A 27 2.04 -5.83 7.72
N ALA A 28 1.82 -4.52 7.67
CA ALA A 28 1.84 -3.67 8.85
C ALA A 28 0.77 -4.09 9.89
N LEU A 29 -0.40 -4.49 9.44
CA LEU A 29 -1.50 -4.98 10.28
C LEU A 29 -1.13 -6.29 10.96
N VAL A 30 -0.65 -7.29 10.21
CA VAL A 30 -0.30 -8.61 10.73
C VAL A 30 0.82 -8.50 11.76
N VAL A 31 1.89 -7.75 11.44
CA VAL A 31 3.01 -7.57 12.36
C VAL A 31 2.59 -6.74 13.58
N GLY A 32 1.82 -5.68 13.38
CA GLY A 32 1.29 -4.88 14.48
C GLY A 32 0.45 -5.72 15.45
N LEU A 33 -0.47 -6.52 14.93
CA LEU A 33 -1.32 -7.40 15.72
C LEU A 33 -0.48 -8.43 16.49
N PHE A 34 0.46 -9.08 15.81
CA PHE A 34 1.33 -10.09 16.42
C PHE A 34 2.13 -9.51 17.61
N ILE A 35 2.72 -8.33 17.42
CA ILE A 35 3.47 -7.66 18.48
C ILE A 35 2.55 -7.21 19.62
N SER A 36 1.36 -6.69 19.32
CA SER A 36 0.38 -6.31 20.35
C SER A 36 -0.06 -7.50 21.23
N ILE A 37 -0.19 -8.70 20.65
CA ILE A 37 -0.52 -9.91 21.42
C ILE A 37 0.63 -10.27 22.36
N ILE A 38 1.88 -10.24 21.88
CA ILE A 38 3.06 -10.52 22.73
C ILE A 38 3.16 -9.51 23.87
N GLN A 39 3.01 -8.22 23.57
CA GLN A 39 3.03 -7.16 24.58
C GLN A 39 1.96 -7.35 25.66
N ALA A 40 0.75 -7.74 25.24
CA ALA A 40 -0.33 -8.03 26.18
C ALA A 40 -0.02 -9.27 27.03
N ALA A 41 0.52 -10.34 26.43
CA ALA A 41 0.83 -11.58 27.13
C ALA A 41 1.98 -11.43 28.14
N THR A 42 3.00 -10.63 27.84
CA THR A 42 4.15 -10.42 28.72
C THR A 42 4.03 -9.20 29.63
N GLN A 43 2.93 -8.43 29.52
CA GLN A 43 2.72 -7.17 30.23
C GLN A 43 3.80 -6.09 29.97
N ILE A 44 4.53 -6.19 28.85
CA ILE A 44 5.56 -5.22 28.46
C ILE A 44 4.91 -4.19 27.53
N GLN A 45 4.68 -2.97 28.03
CA GLN A 45 4.05 -1.87 27.29
C GLN A 45 5.05 -0.78 26.90
N GLU A 46 6.25 -1.19 26.48
CA GLU A 46 7.28 -0.25 26.00
C GLU A 46 6.98 0.18 24.56
N GLN A 47 6.75 1.48 24.35
CA GLN A 47 6.33 2.02 23.06
C GLN A 47 7.34 1.71 21.94
N THR A 48 8.64 1.74 22.24
CA THR A 48 9.74 1.45 21.30
C THR A 48 9.73 0.01 20.79
N LEU A 49 9.38 -0.97 21.64
CA LEU A 49 9.28 -2.38 21.24
C LEU A 49 8.15 -2.63 20.24
N SER A 50 7.09 -1.81 20.25
CA SER A 50 6.01 -1.92 19.26
C SER A 50 6.39 -1.34 17.90
N PHE A 51 7.27 -0.33 17.92
CA PHE A 51 7.54 0.52 16.77
C PHE A 51 8.59 -0.09 15.85
N VAL A 52 9.73 -0.52 16.40
CA VAL A 52 10.88 -0.98 15.60
C VAL A 52 10.55 -2.19 14.72
N PRO A 53 9.96 -3.29 15.23
CA PRO A 53 9.64 -4.45 14.39
C PRO A 53 8.65 -4.12 13.27
N LYS A 54 7.68 -3.24 13.56
CA LYS A 54 6.68 -2.80 12.58
C LYS A 54 7.32 -2.00 11.44
N VAL A 55 8.22 -1.07 11.76
CA VAL A 55 8.95 -0.28 10.75
C VAL A 55 9.80 -1.19 9.86
N LEU A 56 10.53 -2.15 10.46
CA LEU A 56 11.34 -3.10 9.70
C LEU A 56 10.48 -3.95 8.76
N ALA A 57 9.31 -4.39 9.21
CA ALA A 57 8.37 -5.13 8.37
C ALA A 57 7.85 -4.30 7.19
N VAL A 58 7.50 -3.03 7.43
CA VAL A 58 7.07 -2.11 6.36
C VAL A 58 8.20 -1.89 5.35
N ILE A 59 9.41 -1.56 5.80
CA ILE A 59 10.58 -1.39 4.92
C ILE A 59 10.86 -2.67 4.13
N GLY A 60 10.82 -3.84 4.79
CA GLY A 60 11.01 -5.12 4.13
C GLY A 60 9.96 -5.37 3.04
N SER A 61 8.68 -5.09 3.33
CA SER A 61 7.61 -5.20 2.33
C SER A 61 7.79 -4.23 1.17
N LEU A 62 8.25 -3.00 1.42
CA LEU A 62 8.54 -2.03 0.35
C LEU A 62 9.67 -2.50 -0.55
N ILE A 63 10.70 -3.15 0.00
CA ILE A 63 11.81 -3.69 -0.79
C ILE A 63 11.34 -4.86 -1.66
N VAL A 64 10.57 -5.79 -1.08
CA VAL A 64 10.10 -7.00 -1.79
C VAL A 64 9.02 -6.67 -2.82
N LEU A 65 8.08 -5.80 -2.48
CA LEU A 65 6.92 -5.46 -3.31
C LEU A 65 7.14 -4.20 -4.15
N GLY A 66 8.27 -3.51 -3.97
CA GLY A 66 8.57 -2.23 -4.61
C GLY A 66 8.44 -2.26 -6.12
N ASN A 67 9.02 -3.27 -6.77
CA ASN A 67 8.92 -3.44 -8.22
C ASN A 67 7.45 -3.59 -8.67
N PHE A 68 6.66 -4.41 -7.98
CA PHE A 68 5.24 -4.60 -8.31
C PHE A 68 4.42 -3.31 -8.17
N MET A 69 4.63 -2.57 -7.08
CA MET A 69 3.95 -1.30 -6.83
C MET A 69 4.31 -0.24 -7.88
N LEU A 70 5.60 -0.12 -8.20
CA LEU A 70 6.07 0.84 -9.20
C LEU A 70 5.53 0.53 -10.59
N ASN A 71 5.52 -0.74 -11.02
CA ASN A 71 4.93 -1.13 -12.30
C ASN A 71 3.44 -0.77 -12.37
N SER A 72 2.69 -0.95 -11.28
CA SER A 72 1.27 -0.59 -11.21
C SER A 72 1.05 0.92 -11.37
N ILE A 73 1.88 1.74 -10.73
CA ILE A 73 1.81 3.20 -10.82
C ILE A 73 2.21 3.68 -12.21
N VAL A 74 3.32 3.16 -12.76
CA VAL A 74 3.81 3.53 -14.09
C VAL A 74 2.78 3.18 -15.15
N SER A 75 2.24 1.96 -15.14
CA SER A 75 1.22 1.54 -16.11
C SER A 75 -0.04 2.41 -16.05
N PHE A 76 -0.51 2.75 -14.86
CA PHE A 76 -1.64 3.68 -14.72
C PHE A 76 -1.29 5.07 -15.25
N THR A 77 -0.09 5.56 -14.97
CA THR A 77 0.37 6.87 -15.41
C THR A 77 0.47 6.95 -16.94
N GLU A 78 1.07 5.93 -17.57
CA GLU A 78 1.16 5.81 -19.03
C GLU A 78 -0.23 5.85 -19.67
N ARG A 79 -1.18 5.08 -19.13
CA ARG A 79 -2.57 5.08 -19.61
C ARG A 79 -3.24 6.46 -19.49
N ILE A 80 -2.99 7.20 -18.42
CA ILE A 80 -3.49 8.58 -18.29
C ILE A 80 -2.88 9.50 -19.36
N PHE A 81 -1.58 9.36 -19.63
CA PHE A 81 -0.93 10.14 -20.69
C PHE A 81 -1.45 9.79 -22.09
N GLU A 82 -1.74 8.52 -22.37
CA GLU A 82 -2.39 8.08 -23.61
C GLU A 82 -3.75 8.79 -23.79
N ILE A 83 -4.63 8.68 -22.77
CA ILE A 83 -5.95 9.34 -22.76
C ILE A 83 -5.83 10.86 -22.97
N ILE A 84 -4.84 11.51 -22.37
CA ILE A 84 -4.59 12.96 -22.55
C ILE A 84 -4.13 13.28 -23.97
N SER A 85 -3.26 12.44 -24.54
CA SER A 85 -2.72 12.63 -25.90
C SER A 85 -3.77 12.45 -27.01
N GLY A 86 -4.94 11.90 -26.68
CA GLY A 86 -6.02 11.64 -27.62
C GLY A 86 -5.85 10.37 -28.45
N LEU A 87 -4.89 9.52 -28.06
CA LEU A 87 -4.75 8.12 -28.48
C LEU A 87 -5.54 7.22 -27.53
#